data_AF-A0A1X1TB62-F1
#
_entry.id   AF-A0A1X1TB62-F1
#
_cell.length_a   1.000
_cell.length_b   1.000
_cell.length_c   1.000
_cell.angle_alpha   90.00
_cell.angle_beta   90.00
_cell.angle_gamma   90.00
#
_symmetry.space_group_name_H-M   'P 1'
#
loop_
_entity.id
_entity.type
_entity.pdbx_description
1 polymer ?
#
loop_
_entity_poly.entity_id
_entity_poly.type
_entity_poly.pdbx_seq_one_letter_code
_entity_poly.pdbx_strand_id
1 'polypeptide(L)'
;MTTTSPGPGWWLASDDKWYPQRWENTFIYHTNESLKDLIEEVTALAKSYGEQGWEIVSSSVQRTQVSHHFKGYDKDGELYFEWSIVCSLKRPLRPA
;
A
#
# COMPACT_ATOMS: atom_id res chain seq x y z
N MET A 1 -25.97 -33.75 3.49
CA MET A 1 -26.19 -32.83 2.36
C MET A 1 -24.85 -32.20 2.04
N THR A 2 -24.37 -32.27 0.80
CA THR A 2 -23.14 -31.59 0.38
C THR A 2 -23.45 -30.11 0.18
N THR A 3 -23.11 -29.26 1.14
CA THR A 3 -23.27 -27.82 0.97
C THR A 3 -22.23 -27.35 -0.04
N THR A 4 -22.67 -27.10 -1.27
CA THR A 4 -21.83 -26.50 -2.31
C THR A 4 -21.50 -25.06 -1.96
N SER A 5 -20.27 -24.64 -2.24
CA SER A 5 -19.85 -23.26 -2.04
C SER A 5 -20.81 -22.28 -2.75
N PRO A 6 -21.28 -21.20 -2.08
CA PRO A 6 -22.14 -20.20 -2.70
C PRO A 6 -21.47 -19.43 -3.86
N GLY A 7 -20.14 -19.44 -3.94
CA GLY A 7 -19.40 -18.80 -5.02
C GLY A 7 -17.90 -18.73 -4.77
N PRO A 8 -17.12 -18.19 -5.73
CA PRO A 8 -15.68 -18.01 -5.55
C PRO A 8 -15.34 -17.16 -4.32
N GLY A 9 -14.34 -17.58 -3.55
CA GLY A 9 -13.90 -16.88 -2.34
C GLY A 9 -14.77 -17.10 -1.09
N TRP A 10 -15.89 -17.82 -1.18
CA TRP A 10 -16.57 -18.29 0.02
C TRP A 10 -15.78 -19.44 0.65
N TRP A 11 -15.64 -19.43 1.97
CA TRP A 11 -15.00 -20.50 2.72
C TRP A 11 -15.98 -21.10 3.74
N LEU A 12 -15.83 -22.40 4.00
CA LEU A 12 -16.56 -23.12 5.04
C LEU A 12 -15.77 -23.02 6.34
N ALA A 13 -16.37 -22.46 7.39
CA ALA A 13 -15.76 -22.41 8.72
C ALA A 13 -16.08 -23.68 9.53
N SER A 14 -15.47 -23.82 10.71
CA SER A 14 -15.66 -24.97 11.61
C SER A 14 -17.06 -25.10 12.20
N ASP A 15 -17.91 -24.08 12.04
CA ASP A 15 -19.33 -24.05 12.43
C ASP A 15 -20.28 -24.51 11.30
N ASP A 16 -19.74 -25.12 10.23
CA ASP A 16 -20.45 -25.56 9.02
C ASP A 16 -21.18 -24.44 8.25
N LYS A 17 -20.84 -23.17 8.51
CA LYS A 17 -21.38 -22.02 7.77
C LYS A 17 -20.38 -21.50 6.73
N TRP A 18 -20.94 -21.04 5.62
CA TRP A 18 -20.17 -20.36 4.58
C TRP A 18 -20.06 -18.87 4.89
N TYR A 19 -18.85 -18.34 4.77
CA TYR A 19 -18.58 -16.91 4.91
C TYR A 19 -17.90 -16.37 3.65
N PRO A 20 -18.23 -15.14 3.22
CA PRO A 20 -17.66 -14.54 2.02
C PRO A 20 -16.21 -14.07 2.26
N GLN A 21 -15.41 -14.02 1.19
CA GLN A 21 -14.05 -13.48 1.26
C GLN A 21 -14.03 -12.06 1.81
N ARG A 22 -13.33 -11.85 2.92
CA ARG A 22 -13.06 -10.51 3.46
C ARG A 22 -11.62 -10.10 3.17
N TRP A 23 -11.40 -8.79 3.08
CA TRP A 23 -10.12 -8.19 2.75
C TRP A 23 -9.72 -7.18 3.81
N GLU A 24 -8.44 -7.17 4.14
CA GLU A 24 -7.78 -6.07 4.86
C GLU A 24 -7.11 -5.16 3.83
N ASN A 25 -7.14 -3.85 4.07
CA ASN A 25 -6.51 -2.86 3.18
C ASN A 25 -5.53 -2.00 3.97
N THR A 26 -4.43 -1.62 3.33
CA THR A 26 -3.46 -0.65 3.87
C THR A 26 -2.80 0.12 2.72
N PHE A 27 -1.98 1.12 3.04
CA PHE A 27 -1.17 1.84 2.06
C PHE A 27 0.24 2.08 2.60
N ILE A 28 1.21 2.10 1.68
CA ILE A 28 2.55 2.61 1.95
C ILE A 28 2.71 3.96 1.24
N TYR A 29 3.37 4.90 1.90
CA TYR A 29 3.63 6.24 1.38
C TYR A 29 5.06 6.64 1.74
N HIS A 30 5.86 6.98 0.73
CA HIS A 30 7.25 7.39 0.90
C HIS A 30 7.54 8.62 0.05
N THR A 31 8.45 9.46 0.54
CA THR A 31 8.94 10.66 -0.14
C THR A 31 10.46 10.69 -0.14
N ASN A 32 11.07 11.08 -1.25
CA ASN A 32 12.53 11.20 -1.37
C ASN A 32 12.90 12.18 -2.50
N GLU A 33 13.97 12.95 -2.35
CA GLU A 33 14.50 13.82 -3.41
C GLU A 33 15.07 13.02 -4.59
N SER A 34 15.60 11.82 -4.31
CA SER A 34 16.12 10.86 -5.27
C SER A 34 15.05 9.86 -5.68
N LEU A 35 14.65 9.86 -6.96
CA LEU A 35 13.72 8.85 -7.49
C LEU A 35 14.28 7.44 -7.34
N LYS A 36 15.59 7.27 -7.51
CA LYS A 36 16.23 5.96 -7.40
C LYS A 36 16.09 5.40 -5.99
N ASP A 37 16.42 6.21 -4.99
CA ASP A 37 16.38 5.78 -3.60
C ASP A 37 14.93 5.51 -3.15
N LEU A 38 13.97 6.31 -3.64
CA LEU A 38 12.54 6.05 -3.45
C LEU A 38 12.12 4.68 -3.98
N ILE A 39 12.53 4.34 -5.21
CA ILE A 39 12.17 3.07 -5.85
C ILE A 39 12.83 1.90 -5.14
N GLU A 40 14.08 2.03 -4.71
CA GLU A 40 14.78 0.98 -3.94
C GLU A 40 14.07 0.71 -2.60
N GLU A 41 13.73 1.77 -1.86
CA GLU A 41 13.00 1.68 -0.59
C GLU A 41 11.63 1.01 -0.76
N VAL A 42 10.83 1.49 -1.71
CA VAL A 42 9.48 0.95 -1.93
C VAL A 42 9.51 -0.46 -2.51
N THR A 43 10.53 -0.82 -3.29
CA THR A 43 10.73 -2.21 -3.73
C THR A 43 11.01 -3.13 -2.55
N ALA A 44 11.86 -2.72 -1.60
CA ALA A 44 12.14 -3.49 -0.40
C ALA A 44 10.88 -3.70 0.46
N LEU A 45 10.08 -2.65 0.63
CA LEU A 45 8.80 -2.71 1.35
C LEU A 45 7.79 -3.61 0.63
N ALA A 46 7.60 -3.41 -0.67
CA ALA A 46 6.70 -4.23 -1.48
C ALA A 46 7.02 -5.72 -1.37
N LYS A 47 8.31 -6.08 -1.37
CA LYS A 47 8.76 -7.46 -1.15
C LYS A 47 8.37 -7.96 0.25
N SER A 48 8.67 -7.21 1.30
CA SER A 48 8.34 -7.59 2.69
C SER A 48 6.83 -7.75 2.91
N TYR A 49 6.02 -6.86 2.33
CA TYR A 49 4.56 -6.96 2.38
C TYR A 49 4.04 -8.14 1.55
N GLY A 50 4.64 -8.42 0.39
CA GLY A 50 4.32 -9.60 -0.43
C GLY A 50 4.57 -10.92 0.32
N GLU A 51 5.66 -11.02 1.06
CA GLU A 51 5.96 -12.18 1.93
C GLU A 51 4.92 -12.38 3.05
N GLN A 52 4.21 -11.31 3.44
CA GLN A 52 3.11 -11.35 4.41
C GLN A 52 1.73 -11.57 3.77
N GLY A 53 1.67 -11.79 2.45
CA GLY A 53 0.44 -12.05 1.69
C GLY A 53 -0.32 -10.81 1.23
N TRP A 54 0.31 -9.63 1.24
CA TRP A 54 -0.27 -8.42 0.68
C TRP A 54 -0.03 -8.33 -0.83
N GLU A 55 -1.06 -7.87 -1.54
CA GLU A 55 -1.06 -7.63 -2.98
C GLU A 55 -1.17 -6.12 -3.22
N ILE A 56 -0.29 -5.56 -4.05
CA ILE A 56 -0.42 -4.17 -4.52
C ILE A 56 -1.52 -4.12 -5.57
N VAL A 57 -2.56 -3.31 -5.33
CA VAL A 57 -3.70 -3.14 -6.25
C VAL A 57 -3.69 -1.83 -7.00
N SER A 58 -2.92 -0.85 -6.51
CA SER A 58 -2.72 0.43 -7.17
C SER A 58 -1.41 1.05 -6.70
N SER A 59 -0.73 1.75 -7.60
CA SER A 59 0.47 2.54 -7.29
C SER A 59 0.46 3.83 -8.09
N SER A 60 0.87 4.92 -7.47
CA SER A 60 1.03 6.23 -8.11
C SER A 60 2.31 6.89 -7.66
N VAL A 61 3.12 7.36 -8.60
CA VAL A 61 4.33 8.15 -8.37
C VAL A 61 4.09 9.57 -8.86
N GLN A 62 4.47 10.55 -8.05
CA GLN A 62 4.38 11.97 -8.40
C GLN A 62 5.68 12.69 -8.02
N ARG A 63 6.00 13.74 -8.77
CA ARG A 63 7.08 14.68 -8.43
C ARG A 63 6.45 16.00 -8.02
N THR A 64 6.78 16.46 -6.83
CA THR A 64 6.24 17.70 -6.26
C THR A 64 7.38 18.64 -5.95
N GLN A 65 7.20 19.91 -6.30
CA GLN A 65 8.09 20.96 -5.83
C GLN A 65 7.72 21.26 -4.38
N VAL A 66 8.69 21.09 -3.48
CA VAL A 66 8.52 21.37 -2.06
C VAL A 66 9.47 22.47 -1.65
N SER A 67 9.05 23.22 -0.66
CA SER A 67 9.85 24.26 -0.03
C SER A 67 10.11 23.81 1.40
N HIS A 68 11.32 23.33 1.66
CA HIS A 68 11.78 23.16 3.04
C HIS A 68 12.11 24.55 3.58
N HIS A 69 11.55 24.90 4.74
CA HIS A 69 11.54 26.27 5.29
C HIS A 69 10.69 27.29 4.52
N PHE A 70 9.37 27.22 4.70
CA PHE A 70 8.48 28.31 4.32
C PHE A 70 8.58 29.45 5.35
N LYS A 71 9.46 30.41 5.10
CA LYS A 71 9.41 31.68 5.83
C LYS A 71 9.44 32.84 4.85
N GLY A 72 8.35 33.60 4.81
CA GLY A 72 8.32 34.99 4.33
C GLY A 72 9.15 35.94 5.20
N TYR A 73 10.33 35.49 5.64
CA TYR A 73 11.35 36.24 6.36
C TYR A 73 12.77 35.99 5.85
N ASP A 74 13.05 34.94 5.06
CA ASP A 74 14.39 34.69 4.56
C ASP A 74 14.40 34.65 3.03
N LYS A 75 15.34 35.38 2.45
CA LYS A 75 15.49 35.63 1.00
C LYS A 75 16.12 34.45 0.26
N ASP A 76 16.24 33.30 0.93
CA ASP A 76 17.11 32.18 0.57
C ASP A 76 16.39 30.80 0.65
N GLY A 77 15.05 30.77 0.56
CA GLY A 77 14.30 29.51 0.56
C GLY A 77 14.65 28.65 -0.66
N GLU A 78 15.46 27.61 -0.45
CA GLU A 78 15.81 26.67 -1.51
C GLU A 78 14.57 25.86 -1.94
N LEU A 79 14.33 25.84 -3.26
CA LEU A 79 13.28 25.05 -3.86
C LEU A 79 13.82 23.64 -4.10
N TYR A 80 13.22 22.65 -3.44
CA TYR A 80 13.56 21.25 -3.62
C TYR A 80 12.48 20.53 -4.43
N PHE A 81 12.87 19.44 -5.07
CA PHE A 81 11.91 18.54 -5.70
C PHE A 81 11.93 17.23 -4.94
N GLU A 82 10.75 16.79 -4.52
CA GLU A 82 10.57 15.48 -3.91
C GLU A 82 9.73 14.61 -4.82
N TRP A 83 10.15 13.35 -4.95
CA TRP A 83 9.33 12.28 -5.45
C TRP A 83 8.52 11.72 -4.31
N SER A 84 7.27 11.35 -4.57
CA SER A 84 6.47 10.57 -3.65
C SER A 84 5.78 9.43 -4.36
N ILE A 85 5.60 8.32 -3.66
CA ILE A 85 4.90 7.15 -4.15
C ILE A 85 3.89 6.71 -3.10
N VAL A 86 2.69 6.38 -3.56
CA VAL A 86 1.66 5.71 -2.76
C VAL A 86 1.40 4.36 -3.41
N CYS A 87 1.41 3.29 -2.62
CA CYS A 87 0.88 1.99 -3.06
C CYS A 87 -0.28 1.60 -2.15
N SER A 88 -1.41 1.25 -2.74
CA SER A 88 -2.54 0.64 -2.03
C SER A 88 -2.41 -0.86 -2.07
N LEU A 89 -2.55 -1.52 -0.91
CA LEU A 89 -2.40 -2.96 -0.76
C LEU A 89 -3.67 -3.57 -0.17
N LYS A 90 -3.97 -4.80 -0.58
CA LYS A 90 -5.00 -5.66 0.04
C LYS A 90 -4.41 -7.01 0.42
N ARG A 91 -4.98 -7.66 1.44
CA ARG A 91 -4.75 -9.09 1.69
C ARG A 91 -6.03 -9.79 2.14
N PRO A 92 -6.20 -11.08 1.84
CA PRO A 92 -7.34 -11.83 2.35
C PRO A 92 -7.26 -11.92 3.88
N LEU A 93 -8.35 -11.60 4.57
CA LEU A 93 -8.48 -11.89 6.00
C LEU A 93 -8.59 -13.41 6.18
N ARG A 94 -7.81 -13.96 7.12
CA ARG A 94 -7.97 -15.36 7.49
C ARG A 94 -9.36 -15.54 8.14
N PRO A 95 -10.05 -16.64 7.83
CA PRO A 95 -11.21 -17.07 8.61
C PRO A 95 -10.85 -17.11 10.10
N ALA A 96 -11.76 -16.65 10.95
CA ALA A 96 -11.68 -16.80 12.40
C ALA A 96 -12.08 -18.20 12.83
#